data_AF-A0A397VV28-F1
#
_entry.id   AF-A0A397VV28-F1
#
_cell.length_a   1.000
_cell.length_b   1.000
_cell.length_c   1.000
_cell.angle_alpha   90.00
_cell.angle_beta   90.00
_cell.angle_gamma   90.00
#
_symmetry.space_group_name_H-M   'P 1'
#
loop_
_entity.id
_entity.type
_entity.pdbx_description
1 polymer ?
#
loop_
_entity_poly.entity_id
_entity_poly.type
_entity_poly.pdbx_seq_one_letter_code
_entity_poly.pdbx_strand_id
1 'polypeptide(L)'
;MDSTQLFTLGHNYRNGIGVEKDEKKAFEYYMKAAELGNSNAMQCVSSCYRYRAGVERNYQKSFEYCKRSADLGNAYGMCSVGYSYEFGQGIYQDYNKAFVYYKKSANLGVRGAMYNVAGCYRNGIGTKRDIQSANYWFTKYKSLLKTIKSPDHINPELKEILDDERFKLSWIDYKEFKEIEELGKGGFATVYKANWNDRINNTLLDVALKVIHNSNENEQEFIQELKNCCEIGYENPSFLECSGVSRNDDGCYIIVIGIAPKGSLRQNLVKVSQLEWRDKLNILNSIVIDLESIHSQELIHRDLHS
;
A
#
# COMPACT_ATOMS: atom_id res chain seq x y z
N MET A 1 9.59 -2.66 -35.55
CA MET A 1 8.67 -2.92 -34.43
C MET A 1 8.00 -1.61 -34.07
N ASP A 2 6.69 -1.62 -33.91
CA ASP A 2 5.96 -0.45 -33.41
C ASP A 2 6.17 -0.28 -31.88
N SER A 3 5.65 0.81 -31.33
CA SER A 3 5.83 1.16 -29.92
C SER A 3 5.17 0.15 -28.96
N THR A 4 4.10 -0.52 -29.38
CA THR A 4 3.40 -1.54 -28.59
C THR A 4 4.19 -2.84 -28.56
N GLN A 5 4.73 -3.28 -29.70
CA GLN A 5 5.59 -4.46 -29.81
C GLN A 5 6.85 -4.30 -28.96
N LEU A 6 7.49 -3.12 -29.02
CA LEU A 6 8.65 -2.81 -28.18
C LEU A 6 8.29 -2.81 -26.69
N PHE A 7 7.15 -2.23 -26.31
CA PHE A 7 6.67 -2.27 -24.94
C PHE A 7 6.45 -3.70 -24.43
N THR A 8 5.79 -4.54 -25.23
CA THR A 8 5.57 -5.96 -24.91
C THR A 8 6.88 -6.70 -24.76
N LEU A 9 7.87 -6.45 -25.63
CA LEU A 9 9.18 -7.07 -25.52
C LEU A 9 9.90 -6.66 -24.23
N GLY A 10 9.81 -5.38 -23.85
CA GLY A 10 10.30 -4.91 -22.55
C GLY A 10 9.63 -5.62 -21.38
N HIS A 11 8.32 -5.84 -21.44
CA HIS A 11 7.58 -6.60 -20.43
C HIS A 11 7.99 -8.07 -20.37
N ASN A 12 8.26 -8.70 -21.51
CA ASN A 12 8.72 -10.08 -21.56
C ASN A 12 10.10 -10.23 -20.93
N TYR A 13 11.05 -9.35 -21.24
CA TYR A 13 12.37 -9.34 -20.58
C TYR A 13 12.27 -9.04 -19.09
N ARG A 14 11.40 -8.12 -18.67
CA ARG A 14 11.21 -7.79 -17.24
C ARG A 14 10.72 -9.00 -16.43
N ASN A 15 9.86 -9.82 -17.01
CA ASN A 15 9.18 -10.92 -16.30
C ASN A 15 9.67 -12.33 -16.69
N GLY A 16 10.61 -12.44 -17.64
CA GLY A 16 11.08 -13.73 -18.14
C GLY A 16 10.05 -14.52 -18.97
N ILE A 17 9.16 -13.83 -19.69
CA ILE A 17 8.09 -14.48 -20.47
C ILE A 17 8.65 -14.84 -21.85
N GLY A 18 8.94 -16.12 -22.06
CA GLY A 18 9.48 -16.64 -23.33
C GLY A 18 10.94 -16.23 -23.62
N VAL A 19 11.58 -15.51 -22.70
CA VAL A 19 12.99 -15.10 -22.73
C VAL A 19 13.54 -15.14 -21.31
N GLU A 20 14.86 -15.21 -21.14
CA GLU A 20 15.48 -15.05 -19.81
C GLU A 20 15.19 -13.65 -19.25
N LYS A 21 14.92 -13.56 -17.95
CA LYS A 21 14.65 -12.28 -17.28
C LYS A 21 15.90 -11.39 -17.37
N ASP A 22 15.75 -10.19 -17.93
CA ASP A 22 16.84 -9.22 -18.11
C ASP A 22 16.30 -7.79 -17.97
N GLU A 23 16.51 -7.18 -16.81
CA GLU A 23 15.98 -5.85 -16.50
C GLU A 23 16.65 -4.73 -17.33
N LYS A 24 17.90 -4.94 -17.76
CA LYS A 24 18.61 -3.97 -18.59
C LYS A 24 18.05 -3.95 -20.00
N LYS A 25 17.82 -5.13 -20.61
CA LYS A 25 17.10 -5.22 -21.89
C LYS A 25 15.68 -4.70 -21.79
N ALA A 26 14.98 -5.01 -20.69
CA ALA A 26 13.64 -4.48 -20.45
C ALA A 26 13.63 -2.94 -20.51
N PHE A 27 14.57 -2.30 -19.78
CA PHE A 27 14.75 -0.86 -19.80
C PHE A 27 15.04 -0.30 -21.21
N GLU A 28 15.94 -0.93 -21.97
CA GLU A 28 16.26 -0.51 -23.34
C GLU A 28 15.04 -0.55 -24.27
N TYR A 29 14.21 -1.59 -24.19
CA TYR A 29 12.99 -1.70 -24.99
C TYR A 29 11.91 -0.72 -24.55
N TYR A 30 11.73 -0.52 -23.24
CA TYR A 30 10.83 0.52 -22.73
C TYR A 30 11.26 1.92 -23.19
N MET A 31 12.56 2.23 -23.18
CA MET A 31 13.07 3.50 -23.70
C MET A 31 12.74 3.68 -25.18
N LYS A 32 13.00 2.66 -26.02
CA LYS A 32 12.67 2.70 -27.45
C LYS A 32 11.17 2.92 -27.68
N ALA A 33 10.30 2.21 -26.94
CA ALA A 33 8.85 2.39 -27.03
C ALA A 33 8.39 3.77 -26.54
N ALA A 34 9.01 4.30 -25.47
CA ALA A 34 8.72 5.63 -24.93
C ALA A 34 9.07 6.74 -25.91
N GLU A 35 10.20 6.64 -26.62
CA GLU A 35 10.57 7.63 -27.65
C GLU A 35 9.67 7.57 -28.90
N LEU A 36 8.97 6.45 -29.11
CA LEU A 36 7.89 6.34 -30.10
C LEU A 36 6.51 6.77 -29.54
N GLY A 37 6.47 7.43 -28.38
CA GLY A 37 5.26 8.02 -27.82
C GLY A 37 4.39 7.08 -26.99
N ASN A 38 4.84 5.86 -26.65
CA ASN A 38 4.06 4.94 -25.83
C ASN A 38 4.03 5.38 -24.36
N SER A 39 2.85 5.82 -23.88
CA SER A 39 2.71 6.36 -22.51
C SER A 39 2.87 5.30 -21.41
N ASN A 40 2.53 4.03 -21.67
CA ASN A 40 2.78 2.93 -20.74
C ASN A 40 4.29 2.63 -20.63
N ALA A 41 5.00 2.67 -21.75
CA ALA A 41 6.44 2.52 -21.74
C ALA A 41 7.13 3.67 -20.99
N MET A 42 6.67 4.91 -21.15
CA MET A 42 7.16 6.05 -20.35
C MET A 42 6.96 5.83 -18.84
N GLN A 43 5.83 5.27 -18.42
CA GLN A 43 5.61 4.89 -17.02
C GLN A 43 6.61 3.81 -16.56
N CYS A 44 6.90 2.83 -17.40
CA CYS A 44 7.85 1.76 -17.08
C CYS A 44 9.28 2.30 -17.00
N VAL A 45 9.69 3.19 -17.91
CA VAL A 45 10.97 3.92 -17.85
C VAL A 45 11.06 4.73 -16.55
N SER A 46 9.99 5.44 -16.18
CA SER A 46 9.94 6.17 -14.91
C SER A 46 10.13 5.25 -13.70
N SER A 47 9.53 4.06 -13.74
CA SER A 47 9.69 3.03 -12.70
C SER A 47 11.11 2.48 -12.64
N CYS A 48 11.73 2.20 -13.79
CA CYS A 48 13.13 1.76 -13.89
C CYS A 48 14.07 2.75 -13.22
N TYR A 49 13.97 4.04 -13.55
CA TYR A 49 14.77 5.09 -12.92
C TYR A 49 14.47 5.27 -11.42
N ARG A 50 13.25 4.96 -10.94
CA ARG A 50 12.88 5.11 -9.53
C ARG A 50 13.44 3.97 -8.67
N TYR A 51 13.33 2.74 -9.16
CA TYR A 51 13.60 1.52 -8.42
C TYR A 51 14.90 0.80 -8.82
N ARG A 52 15.73 1.43 -9.65
CA ARG A 52 17.00 0.87 -10.14
C ARG A 52 16.86 -0.40 -10.98
N ALA A 53 15.74 -0.57 -11.67
CA ALA A 53 15.51 -1.76 -12.51
C ALA A 53 16.21 -1.57 -13.87
N GLY A 54 17.37 -2.21 -14.04
CA GLY A 54 18.16 -2.17 -15.27
C GLY A 54 18.92 -0.87 -15.56
N VAL A 55 18.81 0.14 -14.69
CA VAL A 55 19.44 1.46 -14.82
C VAL A 55 19.69 2.06 -13.42
N GLU A 56 20.67 2.97 -13.30
CA GLU A 56 20.89 3.70 -12.05
C GLU A 56 19.70 4.58 -11.67
N ARG A 57 19.54 4.80 -10.35
CA ARG A 57 18.43 5.60 -9.83
C ARG A 57 18.57 7.06 -10.26
N ASN A 58 17.53 7.62 -10.84
CA ASN A 58 17.46 9.04 -11.16
C ASN A 58 16.04 9.57 -11.00
N TYR A 59 15.76 10.22 -9.87
CA TYR A 59 14.41 10.73 -9.59
C TYR A 59 13.99 11.84 -10.57
N GLN A 60 14.92 12.67 -11.03
CA GLN A 60 14.64 13.74 -12.00
C GLN A 60 14.13 13.16 -13.33
N LYS A 61 14.86 12.18 -13.89
CA LYS A 61 14.42 11.47 -15.10
C LYS A 61 13.14 10.68 -14.86
N SER A 62 12.99 10.06 -13.68
CA SER A 62 11.74 9.39 -13.31
C SER A 62 10.56 10.34 -13.38
N PHE A 63 10.70 11.56 -12.84
CA PHE A 63 9.66 12.59 -12.88
C PHE A 63 9.36 13.04 -14.31
N GLU A 64 10.37 13.33 -15.12
CA GLU A 64 10.20 13.75 -16.51
C GLU A 64 9.40 12.73 -17.34
N TYR A 65 9.73 11.44 -17.23
CA TYR A 65 9.02 10.38 -17.97
C TYR A 65 7.59 10.16 -17.47
N CYS A 66 7.34 10.13 -16.16
CA CYS A 66 5.95 10.00 -15.69
C CYS A 66 5.12 11.25 -15.99
N LYS A 67 5.74 12.43 -16.02
CA LYS A 67 5.09 13.67 -16.42
C LYS A 67 4.69 13.66 -17.90
N ARG A 68 5.60 13.27 -18.80
CA ARG A 68 5.28 13.03 -20.23
C ARG A 68 4.14 12.01 -20.38
N SER A 69 4.20 10.90 -19.65
CA SER A 69 3.14 9.88 -19.64
C SER A 69 1.79 10.46 -19.21
N ALA A 70 1.77 11.24 -18.13
CA ALA A 70 0.58 11.91 -17.60
C ALA A 70 -0.02 12.93 -18.59
N ASP A 71 0.83 13.69 -19.29
CA ASP A 71 0.43 14.68 -20.28
C ASP A 71 -0.21 14.04 -21.53
N LEU A 72 0.15 12.78 -21.81
CA LEU A 72 -0.52 11.93 -22.80
C LEU A 72 -1.78 11.23 -22.26
N GLY A 73 -2.28 11.62 -21.09
CA GLY A 73 -3.51 11.08 -20.50
C GLY A 73 -3.35 9.76 -19.74
N ASN A 74 -2.13 9.27 -19.53
CA ASN A 74 -1.93 8.02 -18.80
C ASN A 74 -2.22 8.18 -17.30
N ALA A 75 -3.20 7.44 -16.80
CA ALA A 75 -3.63 7.54 -15.41
C ALA A 75 -2.56 7.08 -14.40
N TYR A 76 -1.76 6.05 -14.71
CA TYR A 76 -0.65 5.63 -13.85
C TYR A 76 0.50 6.65 -13.86
N GLY A 77 0.74 7.28 -15.01
CA GLY A 77 1.62 8.45 -15.13
C GLY A 77 1.18 9.57 -14.20
N MET A 78 -0.11 9.94 -14.21
CA MET A 78 -0.68 10.95 -13.31
C MET A 78 -0.48 10.59 -11.84
N CYS A 79 -0.75 9.34 -11.44
CA CYS A 79 -0.50 8.89 -10.06
C CYS A 79 0.98 9.05 -9.67
N SER A 80 1.89 8.66 -10.56
CA SER A 80 3.34 8.74 -10.32
C SER A 80 3.85 10.19 -10.24
N VAL A 81 3.24 11.12 -10.99
CA VAL A 81 3.49 12.56 -10.86
C VAL A 81 3.02 13.05 -9.49
N GLY A 82 1.82 12.64 -9.07
CA GLY A 82 1.30 12.95 -7.73
C GLY A 82 2.26 12.53 -6.62
N TYR A 83 2.76 11.30 -6.70
CA TYR A 83 3.75 10.76 -5.76
C TYR A 83 5.07 11.53 -5.76
N SER A 84 5.52 11.96 -6.93
CA SER A 84 6.77 12.74 -7.04
C SER A 84 6.64 14.11 -6.36
N TYR A 85 5.48 14.77 -6.50
CA TYR A 85 5.18 15.99 -5.77
C TYR A 85 4.98 15.76 -4.27
N GLU A 86 4.36 14.65 -3.85
CA GLU A 86 4.15 14.35 -2.43
C GLU A 86 5.46 14.14 -1.67
N PHE A 87 6.43 13.47 -2.30
CA PHE A 87 7.70 13.11 -1.66
C PHE A 87 8.89 13.96 -2.11
N GLY A 88 8.68 14.97 -2.97
CA GLY A 88 9.75 15.80 -3.51
C GLY A 88 10.79 15.00 -4.31
N GLN A 89 10.37 13.93 -5.00
CA GLN A 89 11.28 13.04 -5.74
C GLN A 89 11.48 13.55 -7.16
N GLY A 90 12.64 14.16 -7.44
CA GLY A 90 12.95 14.69 -8.76
C GLY A 90 12.20 15.98 -9.11
N ILE A 91 11.58 16.60 -8.11
CA ILE A 91 10.90 17.89 -8.19
C ILE A 91 10.72 18.43 -6.78
N TYR A 92 10.50 19.74 -6.62
CA TYR A 92 10.13 20.30 -5.32
C TYR A 92 8.78 19.75 -4.84
N GLN A 93 8.70 19.49 -3.54
CA GLN A 93 7.50 18.96 -2.89
C GLN A 93 6.35 19.96 -3.00
N ASP A 94 5.15 19.49 -3.34
CA ASP A 94 3.94 20.31 -3.46
C ASP A 94 2.69 19.45 -3.26
N TYR A 95 2.16 19.45 -2.03
CA TYR A 95 1.00 18.62 -1.68
C TYR A 95 -0.27 18.99 -2.46
N ASN A 96 -0.46 20.27 -2.82
CA ASN A 96 -1.62 20.69 -3.60
C ASN A 96 -1.54 20.12 -5.01
N LYS A 97 -0.37 20.17 -5.66
CA LYS A 97 -0.17 19.50 -6.96
C LYS A 97 -0.30 17.99 -6.84
N ALA A 98 0.25 17.38 -5.78
CA ALA A 98 0.12 15.95 -5.54
C ALA A 98 -1.36 15.51 -5.53
N PHE A 99 -2.18 16.19 -4.71
CA PHE A 99 -3.61 15.95 -4.63
C PHE A 99 -4.32 16.10 -5.98
N VAL A 100 -4.02 17.16 -6.74
CA VAL A 100 -4.63 17.38 -8.06
C VAL A 100 -4.33 16.23 -9.02
N TYR A 101 -3.08 15.74 -9.08
CA TYR A 101 -2.72 14.62 -9.95
C TYR A 101 -3.31 13.30 -9.48
N TYR A 102 -3.29 13.03 -8.17
CA TYR A 102 -3.96 11.86 -7.62
C TYR A 102 -5.45 11.86 -7.94
N LYS A 103 -6.15 12.99 -7.77
CA LYS A 103 -7.57 13.11 -8.08
C LYS A 103 -7.87 12.86 -9.56
N LYS A 104 -7.05 13.40 -10.47
CA LYS A 104 -7.16 13.10 -11.91
C LYS A 104 -7.01 11.61 -12.20
N SER A 105 -5.99 10.98 -11.63
CA SER A 105 -5.73 9.54 -11.78
C SER A 105 -6.84 8.66 -11.19
N ALA A 106 -7.34 9.01 -10.01
CA ALA A 106 -8.42 8.32 -9.32
C ALA A 106 -9.75 8.39 -10.09
N ASN A 107 -10.05 9.55 -10.71
CA ASN A 107 -11.19 9.71 -11.61
C ASN A 107 -11.11 8.79 -12.83
N LEU A 108 -9.90 8.45 -13.28
CA LEU A 108 -9.64 7.51 -14.38
C LEU A 108 -9.55 6.05 -13.94
N GLY A 109 -9.85 5.74 -12.67
CA GLY A 109 -9.97 4.36 -12.20
C GLY A 109 -8.72 3.74 -11.60
N VAL A 110 -7.63 4.49 -11.42
CA VAL A 110 -6.41 3.93 -10.81
C VAL A 110 -6.61 3.74 -9.31
N ARG A 111 -6.63 2.48 -8.87
CA ARG A 111 -6.89 2.07 -7.48
C ARG A 111 -5.96 2.76 -6.48
N GLY A 112 -4.64 2.73 -6.71
CA GLY A 112 -3.68 3.38 -5.81
C GLY A 112 -3.87 4.89 -5.70
N ALA A 113 -4.35 5.55 -6.75
CA ALA A 113 -4.66 6.98 -6.69
C ALA A 113 -5.93 7.25 -5.86
N MET A 114 -6.93 6.36 -5.89
CA MET A 114 -8.12 6.48 -5.02
C MET A 114 -7.72 6.43 -3.54
N TYR A 115 -6.83 5.49 -3.18
CA TYR A 115 -6.27 5.41 -1.83
C TYR A 115 -5.58 6.70 -1.41
N ASN A 116 -4.70 7.24 -2.27
CA ASN A 116 -3.99 8.49 -1.98
C ASN A 116 -4.94 9.69 -1.86
N VAL A 117 -5.98 9.78 -2.69
CA VAL A 117 -7.00 10.84 -2.58
C VAL A 117 -7.78 10.71 -1.28
N ALA A 118 -8.16 9.49 -0.87
CA ALA A 118 -8.81 9.26 0.40
C ALA A 118 -7.93 9.73 1.57
N GLY A 119 -6.64 9.39 1.55
CA GLY A 119 -5.65 9.87 2.53
C GLY A 119 -5.50 11.40 2.57
N CYS A 120 -5.47 12.05 1.40
CA CYS A 120 -5.41 13.52 1.30
C CYS A 120 -6.63 14.18 1.95
N TYR A 121 -7.83 13.68 1.66
CA TYR A 121 -9.07 14.20 2.25
C TYR A 121 -9.17 13.91 3.75
N ARG A 122 -8.76 12.71 4.18
CA ARG A 122 -8.76 12.32 5.59
C ARG A 122 -7.85 13.21 6.43
N ASN A 123 -6.64 13.47 5.94
CA ASN A 123 -5.61 14.21 6.66
C ASN A 123 -5.56 15.69 6.29
N GLY A 124 -6.40 16.16 5.36
CA GLY A 124 -6.38 17.53 4.87
C GLY A 124 -5.01 17.94 4.31
N ILE A 125 -4.31 17.02 3.63
CA ILE A 125 -3.00 17.27 3.01
C ILE A 125 -3.22 17.61 1.53
N GLY A 126 -2.76 18.78 1.10
CA GLY A 126 -2.95 19.26 -0.28
C GLY A 126 -4.39 19.62 -0.64
N THR A 127 -5.30 19.59 0.34
CA THR A 127 -6.73 19.90 0.24
C THR A 127 -7.31 20.20 1.63
N LYS A 128 -8.57 20.61 1.71
CA LYS A 128 -9.27 20.71 3.00
C LYS A 128 -9.64 19.31 3.50
N ARG A 129 -9.48 19.08 4.80
CA ARG A 129 -9.97 17.86 5.46
C ARG A 129 -11.47 17.68 5.23
N ASP A 130 -11.87 16.51 4.76
CA ASP A 130 -13.24 16.13 4.43
C ASP A 130 -13.42 14.61 4.55
N ILE A 131 -14.04 14.16 5.64
CA ILE A 131 -14.24 12.73 5.91
C ILE A 131 -15.25 12.09 4.96
N GLN A 132 -16.27 12.82 4.49
CA GLN A 132 -17.24 12.27 3.55
C GLN A 132 -16.55 11.95 2.21
N SER A 133 -15.74 12.87 1.71
CA SER A 133 -14.92 12.64 0.52
C SER A 133 -13.91 11.51 0.74
N ALA A 134 -13.27 11.43 1.90
CA ALA A 134 -12.35 10.35 2.23
C ALA A 134 -13.04 8.98 2.17
N ASN A 135 -14.19 8.84 2.82
CA ASN A 135 -14.98 7.62 2.85
C ASN A 135 -15.43 7.21 1.44
N TYR A 136 -15.92 8.16 0.63
CA TYR A 136 -16.28 7.91 -0.77
C TYR A 136 -15.14 7.26 -1.58
N TRP A 137 -13.94 7.86 -1.52
CA TRP A 137 -12.78 7.36 -2.27
C TRP A 137 -12.26 6.04 -1.72
N PHE A 138 -12.29 5.86 -0.40
CA PHE A 138 -11.86 4.64 0.25
C PHE A 138 -12.80 3.46 -0.04
N THR A 139 -14.12 3.66 -0.03
CA THR A 139 -15.10 2.65 -0.44
C THR A 139 -14.89 2.25 -1.90
N LYS A 140 -14.61 3.21 -2.79
CA LYS A 140 -14.29 2.92 -4.19
C LYS A 140 -12.97 2.18 -4.36
N TYR A 141 -11.97 2.48 -3.55
CA TYR A 141 -10.72 1.72 -3.48
C TYR A 141 -10.99 0.26 -3.06
N LYS A 142 -11.70 0.05 -1.94
CA LYS A 142 -12.03 -1.27 -1.38
C LYS A 142 -12.88 -2.12 -2.34
N SER A 143 -13.82 -1.52 -3.07
CA SER A 143 -14.67 -2.28 -4.01
C SER A 143 -13.90 -2.86 -5.20
N LEU A 144 -12.69 -2.35 -5.48
CA LEU A 144 -11.79 -2.84 -6.53
C LEU A 144 -10.67 -3.75 -6.01
N LEU A 145 -10.64 -4.01 -4.70
CA LEU A 145 -9.74 -5.00 -4.12
C LEU A 145 -10.26 -6.40 -4.40
N LYS A 146 -9.34 -7.26 -4.83
CA LYS A 146 -9.56 -8.69 -4.95
C LYS A 146 -8.98 -9.37 -3.72
N THR A 147 -9.65 -10.42 -3.26
CA THR A 147 -9.26 -11.16 -2.07
C THR A 147 -9.09 -12.65 -2.36
N ILE A 148 -8.30 -13.31 -1.52
CA ILE A 148 -8.15 -14.78 -1.52
C ILE A 148 -9.09 -15.35 -0.46
N LYS A 149 -9.97 -16.26 -0.86
CA LYS A 149 -10.90 -16.90 0.07
C LYS A 149 -10.18 -17.79 1.07
N SER A 150 -10.79 -17.92 2.24
CA SER A 150 -10.28 -18.77 3.29
C SER A 150 -10.40 -20.27 2.96
N PRO A 151 -9.49 -21.14 3.45
CA PRO A 151 -9.60 -22.59 3.28
C PRO A 151 -10.86 -23.15 3.96
N ASP A 152 -11.39 -24.28 3.46
CA ASP A 152 -12.64 -24.86 3.99
C ASP A 152 -12.50 -25.50 5.39
N HIS A 153 -11.27 -25.83 5.80
CA HIS A 153 -11.00 -26.59 7.02
C HIS A 153 -10.64 -25.72 8.24
N ILE A 154 -10.76 -24.39 8.13
CA ILE A 154 -10.51 -23.50 9.27
C ILE A 154 -11.75 -23.38 10.16
N ASN A 155 -11.57 -22.76 11.32
CA ASN A 155 -12.66 -22.43 12.23
C ASN A 155 -13.84 -21.74 11.52
N PRO A 156 -15.09 -22.20 11.71
CA PRO A 156 -16.27 -21.60 11.06
C PRO A 156 -16.45 -20.11 11.34
N GLU A 157 -16.17 -19.66 12.56
CA GLU A 157 -16.27 -18.25 12.96
C GLU A 157 -15.19 -17.40 12.27
N LEU A 158 -13.96 -17.92 12.19
CA LEU A 158 -12.89 -17.26 11.44
C LEU A 158 -13.23 -17.18 9.94
N LYS A 159 -13.80 -18.26 9.39
CA LYS A 159 -14.24 -18.33 7.99
C LYS A 159 -15.31 -17.28 7.70
N GLU A 160 -16.29 -17.11 8.59
CA GLU A 160 -17.33 -16.09 8.46
C GLU A 160 -16.72 -14.67 8.36
N ILE A 161 -15.76 -14.35 9.23
CA ILE A 161 -15.08 -13.04 9.21
C ILE A 161 -14.27 -12.83 7.92
N LEU A 162 -13.51 -13.86 7.51
CA LEU A 162 -12.65 -13.78 6.32
C LEU A 162 -13.44 -13.67 5.01
N ASP A 163 -14.58 -14.36 4.95
CA ASP A 163 -15.44 -14.38 3.76
C ASP A 163 -16.47 -13.22 3.77
N ASP A 164 -16.48 -12.36 4.81
CA ASP A 164 -17.29 -11.13 4.84
C ASP A 164 -16.72 -10.06 3.88
N GLU A 165 -17.45 -9.85 2.79
CA GLU A 165 -17.11 -8.89 1.73
C GLU A 165 -16.96 -7.43 2.21
N ARG A 166 -17.46 -7.10 3.40
CA ARG A 166 -17.29 -5.77 4.02
C ARG A 166 -15.84 -5.49 4.39
N PHE A 167 -15.11 -6.50 4.88
CA PHE A 167 -13.76 -6.33 5.39
C PHE A 167 -12.68 -6.48 4.32
N LYS A 168 -12.99 -7.18 3.22
CA LYS A 168 -12.04 -7.42 2.11
C LYS A 168 -10.72 -8.06 2.58
N LEU A 169 -10.82 -9.06 3.45
CA LEU A 169 -9.68 -9.82 3.96
C LEU A 169 -9.25 -10.91 2.98
N SER A 170 -7.94 -11.20 2.95
CA SER A 170 -7.39 -12.33 2.19
C SER A 170 -6.79 -13.40 3.10
N TRP A 171 -6.91 -14.65 2.72
CA TRP A 171 -6.04 -15.71 3.21
C TRP A 171 -4.72 -15.71 2.44
N ILE A 172 -3.62 -15.35 3.11
CA ILE A 172 -2.33 -15.09 2.46
C ILE A 172 -1.37 -16.24 2.79
N ASP A 173 -0.78 -16.86 1.77
CA ASP A 173 0.26 -17.87 1.97
C ASP A 173 1.49 -17.21 2.60
N TYR A 174 1.94 -17.75 3.74
CA TYR A 174 3.09 -17.23 4.49
C TYR A 174 4.36 -17.15 3.63
N LYS A 175 4.49 -18.01 2.61
CA LYS A 175 5.62 -18.02 1.68
C LYS A 175 5.65 -16.81 0.74
N GLU A 176 4.58 -16.03 0.64
CA GLU A 176 4.57 -14.78 -0.11
C GLU A 176 5.37 -13.66 0.58
N PHE A 177 5.56 -13.76 1.89
CA PHE A 177 6.34 -12.78 2.65
C PHE A 177 7.85 -12.98 2.42
N LYS A 178 8.56 -11.86 2.38
CA LYS A 178 10.02 -11.78 2.19
C LYS A 178 10.60 -10.78 3.18
N GLU A 179 11.90 -10.88 3.42
CA GLU A 179 12.64 -9.96 4.32
C GLU A 179 11.96 -9.81 5.70
N ILE A 180 11.59 -10.94 6.30
CA ILE A 180 10.89 -10.97 7.59
C ILE A 180 11.87 -10.57 8.69
N GLU A 181 11.56 -9.49 9.41
CA GLU A 181 12.39 -8.92 10.48
C GLU A 181 11.54 -8.72 11.73
N GLU A 182 11.98 -9.20 12.89
CA GLU A 182 11.27 -8.97 14.15
C GLU A 182 11.36 -7.49 14.55
N LEU A 183 10.22 -6.85 14.81
CA LEU A 183 10.15 -5.47 15.31
C LEU A 183 10.01 -5.40 16.82
N GLY A 184 9.36 -6.41 17.42
CA GLY A 184 9.18 -6.48 18.87
C GLY A 184 8.34 -7.67 19.28
N LYS A 185 8.53 -8.09 20.53
CA LYS A 185 7.88 -9.24 21.13
C LYS A 185 7.34 -8.89 22.51
N GLY A 186 6.08 -9.22 22.74
CA GLY A 186 5.42 -9.15 24.03
C GLY A 186 5.17 -10.55 24.62
N GLY A 187 4.38 -10.62 25.70
CA GLY A 187 3.85 -11.88 26.24
C GLY A 187 2.83 -12.55 25.31
N PHE A 188 2.03 -11.77 24.57
CA PHE A 188 0.89 -12.29 23.80
C PHE A 188 1.16 -12.41 22.29
N ALA A 189 2.03 -11.56 21.75
CA ALA A 189 2.29 -11.52 20.32
C ALA A 189 3.72 -11.13 20.00
N THR A 190 4.18 -11.54 18.82
CA THR A 190 5.39 -11.03 18.20
C THR A 190 5.01 -10.31 16.90
N VAL A 191 5.55 -9.12 16.69
CA VAL A 191 5.32 -8.32 15.48
C VAL A 191 6.57 -8.35 14.62
N TYR A 192 6.39 -8.73 13.36
CA TYR A 192 7.44 -8.68 12.35
C TYR A 192 7.11 -7.63 11.29
N LYS A 193 8.13 -7.08 10.66
CA LYS A 193 8.02 -6.41 9.36
C LYS A 193 8.25 -7.45 8.27
N ALA A 194 7.54 -7.34 7.15
CA ALA A 194 7.83 -8.12 5.95
C ALA A 194 7.48 -7.32 4.69
N ASN A 195 8.11 -7.68 3.56
CA ASN A 195 7.59 -7.28 2.25
C ASN A 195 6.59 -8.33 1.78
N TRP A 196 5.45 -7.88 1.26
CA TRP A 196 4.42 -8.69 0.65
C TRP A 196 4.19 -8.26 -0.79
N ASN A 197 4.38 -9.20 -1.72
CA ASN A 197 4.02 -9.01 -3.11
C ASN A 197 2.61 -9.56 -3.35
N ASP A 198 1.58 -8.73 -3.15
CA ASP A 198 0.20 -9.05 -3.46
C ASP A 198 0.02 -9.16 -4.98
N ARG A 199 0.13 -10.39 -5.48
CA ARG A 199 0.08 -10.69 -6.92
C ARG A 199 -1.30 -10.45 -7.50
N ILE A 200 -2.36 -10.62 -6.72
CA ILE A 200 -3.73 -10.53 -7.20
C ILE A 200 -4.13 -9.07 -7.43
N ASN A 201 -3.65 -8.18 -6.54
CA ASN A 201 -3.82 -6.75 -6.69
C ASN A 201 -2.65 -6.06 -7.39
N ASN A 202 -1.60 -6.81 -7.76
CA ASN A 202 -0.37 -6.34 -8.41
C ASN A 202 0.29 -5.19 -7.64
N THR A 203 0.45 -5.36 -6.33
CA THR A 203 0.95 -4.33 -5.41
C THR A 203 2.06 -4.92 -4.54
N LEU A 204 3.15 -4.16 -4.37
CA LEU A 204 4.20 -4.49 -3.40
C LEU A 204 4.00 -3.61 -2.16
N LEU A 205 3.82 -4.25 -1.01
CA LEU A 205 3.52 -3.60 0.26
C LEU A 205 4.57 -3.98 1.29
N ASP A 206 4.91 -3.02 2.16
CA ASP A 206 5.46 -3.35 3.46
C ASP A 206 4.28 -3.61 4.40
N VAL A 207 4.34 -4.69 5.16
CA VAL A 207 3.31 -5.08 6.12
C VAL A 207 3.92 -5.39 7.48
N ALA A 208 3.11 -5.28 8.52
CA ALA A 208 3.40 -5.87 9.81
C ALA A 208 2.65 -7.20 9.94
N LEU A 209 3.37 -8.23 10.38
CA LEU A 209 2.86 -9.56 10.67
C LEU A 209 2.73 -9.67 12.19
N LYS A 210 1.50 -9.59 12.71
CA LYS A 210 1.23 -9.78 14.13
C LYS A 210 0.91 -11.25 14.38
N VAL A 211 1.89 -11.98 14.91
CA VAL A 211 1.78 -13.40 15.26
C VAL A 211 1.26 -13.52 16.68
N ILE A 212 0.07 -14.10 16.85
CA ILE A 212 -0.51 -14.34 18.17
C ILE A 212 0.01 -15.67 18.71
N HIS A 213 0.65 -15.63 19.88
CA HIS A 213 1.25 -16.82 20.51
C HIS A 213 0.18 -17.87 20.81
N ASN A 214 0.48 -19.14 20.58
CA ASN A 214 -0.39 -20.29 20.85
C ASN A 214 -1.79 -20.20 20.20
N SER A 215 -1.95 -19.41 19.13
CA SER A 215 -3.23 -19.26 18.42
C SER A 215 -3.68 -20.54 17.71
N ASN A 216 -2.77 -21.50 17.52
CA ASN A 216 -3.08 -22.86 17.08
C ASN A 216 -3.76 -23.72 18.16
N GLU A 217 -3.59 -23.38 19.44
CA GLU A 217 -4.20 -24.07 20.58
C GLU A 217 -5.41 -23.30 21.14
N ASN A 218 -5.41 -21.97 21.00
CA ASN A 218 -6.49 -21.09 21.43
C ASN A 218 -6.84 -20.05 20.35
N GLU A 219 -7.69 -20.44 19.40
CA GLU A 219 -8.08 -19.59 18.26
C GLU A 219 -8.98 -18.41 18.66
N GLN A 220 -9.66 -18.47 19.81
CA GLN A 220 -10.66 -17.46 20.19
C GLN A 220 -10.04 -16.09 20.46
N GLU A 221 -8.84 -16.04 21.06
CA GLU A 221 -8.11 -14.78 21.23
C GLU A 221 -7.71 -14.16 19.90
N PHE A 222 -7.28 -14.99 18.95
CA PHE A 222 -6.95 -14.54 17.60
C PHE A 222 -8.18 -14.01 16.87
N ILE A 223 -9.30 -14.73 16.93
CA ILE A 223 -10.58 -14.33 16.30
C ILE A 223 -11.06 -12.99 16.86
N GLN A 224 -11.03 -12.80 18.18
CA GLN A 224 -11.45 -11.55 18.80
C GLN A 224 -10.54 -10.39 18.37
N GLU A 225 -9.22 -10.59 18.35
CA GLU A 225 -8.27 -9.58 17.91
C GLU A 225 -8.47 -9.21 16.43
N LEU A 226 -8.74 -10.21 15.57
CA LEU A 226 -9.05 -9.98 14.16
C LEU A 226 -10.33 -9.15 14.00
N LYS A 227 -11.42 -9.50 14.72
CA LYS A 227 -12.67 -8.72 14.69
C LYS A 227 -12.42 -7.26 15.05
N ASN A 228 -11.68 -7.02 16.14
CA ASN A 228 -11.33 -5.66 16.56
C ASN A 228 -10.53 -4.94 15.46
N CYS A 229 -9.57 -5.61 14.81
CA CYS A 229 -8.80 -5.02 13.70
C CYS A 229 -9.67 -4.65 12.49
N CYS A 230 -10.72 -5.44 12.23
CA CYS A 230 -11.63 -5.21 11.11
C CYS A 230 -12.57 -4.03 11.35
N GLU A 231 -13.05 -3.86 12.59
CA GLU A 231 -13.93 -2.75 12.97
C GLU A 231 -13.19 -1.40 12.92
N ILE A 232 -11.91 -1.38 13.32
CA ILE A 232 -11.06 -0.19 13.20
C ILE A 232 -10.72 0.04 11.72
N GLY A 233 -11.40 1.00 11.10
CA GLY A 233 -11.24 1.26 9.67
C GLY A 233 -12.45 0.89 8.83
N TYR A 234 -13.49 0.29 9.42
CA TYR A 234 -14.71 -0.05 8.71
C TYR A 234 -15.53 1.20 8.36
N GLU A 235 -16.00 1.95 9.37
CA GLU A 235 -16.83 3.14 9.16
C GLU A 235 -16.02 4.32 8.62
N ASN A 236 -14.82 4.52 9.15
CA ASN A 236 -13.92 5.61 8.79
C ASN A 236 -12.53 5.05 8.49
N PRO A 237 -11.86 5.42 7.39
CA PRO A 237 -10.52 4.96 7.09
C PRO A 237 -9.58 5.29 8.26
N SER A 238 -8.89 4.27 8.75
CA SER A 238 -7.88 4.34 9.82
C SER A 238 -6.48 4.13 9.22
N PHE A 239 -5.42 4.50 9.94
CA PHE A 239 -4.08 4.04 9.60
C PHE A 239 -3.88 2.53 9.85
N LEU A 240 -4.77 1.90 10.62
CA LEU A 240 -4.77 0.46 10.86
C LEU A 240 -5.58 -0.22 9.75
N GLU A 241 -4.91 -0.65 8.69
CA GLU A 241 -5.53 -1.41 7.60
C GLU A 241 -5.24 -2.90 7.79
N CYS A 242 -6.27 -3.70 8.02
CA CYS A 242 -6.15 -5.17 8.04
C CYS A 242 -6.32 -5.72 6.63
N SER A 243 -5.28 -6.35 6.10
CA SER A 243 -5.30 -6.92 4.74
C SER A 243 -5.74 -8.38 4.71
N GLY A 244 -5.64 -9.08 5.84
CA GLY A 244 -5.99 -10.48 5.90
C GLY A 244 -5.31 -11.26 7.00
N VAL A 245 -5.33 -12.58 6.82
CA VAL A 245 -4.80 -13.56 7.75
C VAL A 245 -3.81 -14.46 7.02
N SER A 246 -2.75 -14.84 7.72
CA SER A 246 -1.83 -15.88 7.30
C SER A 246 -1.64 -16.90 8.42
N ARG A 247 -0.91 -17.97 8.13
CA ARG A 247 -0.56 -19.02 9.07
C ARG A 247 0.88 -19.43 8.84
N ASN A 248 1.73 -19.33 9.88
CA ASN A 248 3.14 -19.70 9.76
C ASN A 248 3.32 -21.24 9.78
N ASP A 249 4.56 -21.68 9.60
CA ASP A 249 4.92 -23.11 9.59
C ASP A 249 4.68 -23.80 10.95
N ASP A 250 4.67 -23.05 12.06
CA ASP A 250 4.32 -23.54 13.41
C ASP A 250 2.80 -23.67 13.62
N GLY A 251 2.00 -23.28 12.63
CA GLY A 251 0.55 -23.32 12.66
C GLY A 251 -0.11 -22.15 13.40
N CYS A 252 0.67 -21.19 13.91
CA CYS A 252 0.14 -19.97 14.53
C CYS A 252 -0.47 -19.05 13.47
N TYR A 253 -1.62 -18.46 13.80
CA TYR A 253 -2.27 -17.46 12.97
C TYR A 253 -1.58 -16.10 13.08
N ILE A 254 -1.63 -15.36 11.98
CA ILE A 254 -1.00 -14.07 11.79
C ILE A 254 -2.04 -13.09 11.28
N ILE A 255 -2.17 -11.93 11.94
CA ILE A 255 -2.91 -10.81 11.38
C ILE A 255 -1.96 -9.98 10.51
N VAL A 256 -2.30 -9.79 9.25
CA VAL A 256 -1.52 -9.01 8.29
C VAL A 256 -2.08 -7.60 8.24
N ILE A 257 -1.32 -6.63 8.73
CA ILE A 257 -1.73 -5.23 8.82
C ILE A 257 -0.76 -4.29 8.13
N GLY A 258 -1.25 -3.12 7.71
CA GLY A 258 -0.41 -2.06 7.16
C GLY A 258 0.64 -1.58 8.16
N ILE A 259 1.85 -1.31 7.68
CA ILE A 259 2.94 -0.74 8.48
C ILE A 259 3.23 0.69 8.06
N ALA A 260 3.60 1.54 9.02
CA ALA A 260 3.98 2.91 8.72
C ALA A 260 5.24 2.94 7.82
N PRO A 261 5.35 3.87 6.84
CA PRO A 261 6.45 3.87 5.86
C PRO A 261 7.86 3.95 6.43
N LYS A 262 8.00 4.50 7.65
CA LYS A 262 9.26 4.54 8.40
C LYS A 262 9.28 3.59 9.60
N GLY A 263 8.43 2.57 9.65
CA GLY A 263 8.38 1.57 10.72
C GLY A 263 7.65 2.01 12.00
N SER A 264 7.84 3.25 12.47
CA SER A 264 7.19 3.73 13.70
C SER A 264 6.60 5.13 13.58
N LEU A 265 5.61 5.44 14.42
CA LEU A 265 5.05 6.79 14.53
C LEU A 265 6.17 7.81 14.80
N ARG A 266 7.07 7.53 15.75
CA ARG A 266 8.20 8.40 16.11
C ARG A 266 9.07 8.78 14.90
N GLN A 267 9.42 7.83 14.05
CA GLN A 267 10.25 8.09 12.88
C GLN A 267 9.49 8.87 11.79
N ASN A 268 8.17 8.66 11.68
CA ASN A 268 7.30 9.41 10.78
C ASN A 268 7.07 10.85 11.25
N LEU A 269 7.00 11.11 12.57
CA LEU A 269 6.81 12.45 13.13
C LEU A 269 7.92 13.44 12.75
N VAL A 270 9.13 12.97 12.43
CA VAL A 270 10.21 13.83 11.91
C VAL A 270 9.84 14.47 10.57
N LYS A 271 9.08 13.78 9.71
CA LYS A 271 8.56 14.39 8.46
C LYS A 271 7.40 15.32 8.77
N VAL A 272 6.51 14.92 9.69
CA VAL A 272 5.38 15.74 10.12
C VAL A 272 5.86 17.07 10.71
N SER A 273 6.98 17.09 11.43
CA SER A 273 7.56 18.32 12.00
C SER A 273 8.00 19.34 10.95
N GLN A 274 8.19 18.94 9.69
CA GLN A 274 8.56 19.81 8.57
C GLN A 274 7.35 20.39 7.83
N LEU A 275 6.13 19.94 8.14
CA LEU A 275 4.91 20.41 7.50
C LEU A 275 4.47 21.78 8.04
N GLU A 276 3.59 22.44 7.29
CA GLU A 276 2.89 23.64 7.75
C GLU A 276 2.05 23.33 9.00
N TRP A 277 1.86 24.33 9.85
CA TRP A 277 1.21 24.15 11.16
C TRP A 277 -0.21 23.57 11.03
N ARG A 278 -0.94 23.98 9.98
CA ARG A 278 -2.27 23.47 9.66
C ARG A 278 -2.26 21.97 9.34
N ASP A 279 -1.29 21.52 8.54
CA ASP A 279 -1.19 20.12 8.12
C ASP A 279 -0.75 19.22 9.30
N LYS A 280 0.15 19.73 10.15
CA LYS A 280 0.51 19.10 11.43
C LYS A 280 -0.72 18.85 12.30
N LEU A 281 -1.54 19.88 12.49
CA LEU A 281 -2.75 19.78 13.31
C LEU A 281 -3.73 18.75 12.73
N ASN A 282 -3.93 18.74 11.41
CA ASN A 282 -4.83 17.76 10.79
C ASN A 282 -4.33 16.32 10.97
N ILE A 283 -3.04 16.07 10.77
CA ILE A 283 -2.43 14.74 10.98
C ILE A 283 -2.55 14.33 12.45
N LEU A 284 -2.26 15.24 13.39
CA LEU A 284 -2.39 14.96 14.81
C LEU A 284 -3.84 14.60 15.17
N ASN A 285 -4.81 15.35 14.68
CA ASN A 285 -6.23 15.06 14.88
C ASN A 285 -6.61 13.68 14.30
N SER A 286 -6.11 13.31 13.11
CA SER A 286 -6.34 11.98 12.55
C SER A 286 -5.73 10.87 13.41
N ILE A 287 -4.52 11.06 13.95
CA ILE A 287 -3.87 10.09 14.83
C ILE A 287 -4.65 9.93 16.13
N VAL A 288 -5.11 11.03 16.73
CA VAL A 288 -5.90 11.01 17.97
C VAL A 288 -7.20 10.23 17.77
N ILE A 289 -7.94 10.50 16.69
CA ILE A 289 -9.19 9.79 16.36
C ILE A 289 -8.94 8.28 16.22
N ASP A 290 -7.89 7.90 15.49
CA ASP A 290 -7.58 6.47 15.30
C ASP A 290 -7.14 5.80 16.62
N LEU A 291 -6.35 6.50 17.46
CA LEU A 291 -5.96 5.99 18.78
C LEU A 291 -7.17 5.84 19.71
N GLU A 292 -8.10 6.79 19.70
CA GLU A 292 -9.37 6.67 20.42
C GLU A 292 -10.17 5.45 19.95
N SER A 293 -10.23 5.21 18.63
CA SER A 293 -10.88 4.02 18.08
C SER A 293 -10.20 2.74 18.55
N ILE A 294 -8.86 2.69 18.54
CA ILE A 294 -8.05 1.55 19.03
C ILE A 294 -8.32 1.29 20.51
N HIS A 295 -8.25 2.33 21.34
CA HIS A 295 -8.49 2.20 22.78
C HIS A 295 -9.92 1.78 23.08
N SER A 296 -10.92 2.27 22.33
CA SER A 296 -12.33 1.93 22.56
C SER A 296 -12.67 0.46 22.25
N GLN A 297 -11.90 -0.18 21.37
CA GLN A 297 -12.08 -1.59 21.01
C GLN A 297 -11.24 -2.54 21.87
N GLU A 298 -10.55 -2.01 22.89
CA GLU A 298 -9.58 -2.75 23.72
C GLU A 298 -8.54 -3.51 22.90
N LEU A 299 -8.31 -3.06 21.65
CA LEU A 299 -7.40 -3.71 20.72
C LEU A 299 -6.02 -3.67 21.34
N ILE A 300 -5.51 -4.86 21.63
CA ILE A 300 -4.57 -5.19 22.69
C ILE A 300 -3.70 -4.00 23.15
N HIS A 301 -4.10 -3.40 24.29
CA HIS A 301 -3.20 -2.74 25.25
C HIS A 301 -2.31 -3.75 26.01
N ARG A 302 -2.38 -5.05 25.72
CA ARG A 302 -1.63 -6.11 26.42
C ARG A 302 -0.18 -6.21 25.92
N ASP A 303 0.57 -5.13 26.14
CA ASP A 303 2.03 -5.05 26.37
C ASP A 303 2.56 -3.61 26.17
N LEU A 304 1.81 -2.60 26.61
CA LEU A 304 2.40 -1.29 26.94
C LEU A 304 3.02 -1.29 28.36
N HIS A 305 3.08 -2.46 29.00
CA HIS A 305 3.56 -2.67 30.38
C HIS A 305 4.72 -3.68 30.48
N SER A 306 5.55 -3.80 29.46
CA SER A 306 6.90 -4.36 29.62
C SER A 306 7.96 -3.30 29.37
#